data_AF-A0A6C1SVV8-F1
#
_entry.id   AF-A0A6C1SVV8-F1
#
_cell.length_a   1.000
_cell.length_b   1.000
_cell.length_c   1.000
_cell.angle_alpha   90.00
_cell.angle_beta   90.00
_cell.angle_gamma   90.00
#
_symmetry.space_group_name_H-M   'P 1'
#
loop_
_entity.id
_entity.type
_entity.pdbx_description
1 polymer ?
#
loop_
_entity_poly.entity_id
_entity_poly.type
_entity_poly.pdbx_seq_one_letter_code
_entity_poly.pdbx_strand_id
1 'polypeptide(L)'
;MQDIDDDRPSPPLEKPQEPLWQRLIYMLIIAAMLSIAQSILFLIAVIQFIVILIDNRQPNERLADFGCMVGAWVAKAARYLSVATDAKPWPFKEMD
;
A
#
# COMPACT_ATOMS: atom_id res chain seq x y z
N MET A 1 32.94 -49.11 0.19
CA MET A 1 31.52 -49.43 -0.12
C MET A 1 30.79 -48.10 -0.16
N GLN A 2 30.52 -47.65 -1.39
CA GLN A 2 29.47 -46.72 -1.80
C GLN A 2 29.31 -45.39 -1.03
N ASP A 3 29.92 -44.35 -1.61
CA ASP A 3 29.27 -43.05 -1.82
C ASP A 3 27.83 -43.31 -2.28
N ILE A 4 26.87 -43.20 -1.35
CA ILE A 4 25.46 -43.12 -1.69
C ILE A 4 25.15 -41.64 -1.64
N ASP A 5 25.16 -41.05 -2.82
CA ASP A 5 24.49 -39.81 -3.14
C ASP A 5 23.12 -39.77 -2.43
N ASP A 6 23.01 -38.97 -1.36
CA ASP A 6 21.71 -38.46 -0.91
C ASP A 6 21.31 -37.30 -1.84
N ASP A 7 21.38 -37.54 -3.15
CA ASP A 7 20.78 -36.73 -4.20
C ASP A 7 19.31 -37.12 -4.34
N ARG A 8 18.59 -37.10 -3.21
CA ARG A 8 17.14 -37.11 -3.26
C ARG A 8 16.75 -35.68 -3.60
N PRO A 9 16.06 -35.44 -4.73
CA PRO A 9 15.43 -34.16 -4.97
C PRO A 9 14.49 -33.94 -3.78
N SER A 10 14.82 -33.00 -2.89
CA SER A 10 13.87 -32.49 -1.91
C SER A 10 12.63 -32.09 -2.69
N PRO A 11 11.42 -32.56 -2.32
CA PRO A 11 10.21 -32.26 -3.07
C PRO A 11 10.16 -30.75 -3.30
N PRO A 12 9.87 -30.26 -4.52
CA PRO A 12 9.71 -28.84 -4.75
C PRO A 12 8.75 -28.34 -3.68
N LEU A 13 9.24 -27.45 -2.81
CA LEU A 13 8.39 -26.88 -1.77
C LEU A 13 7.24 -26.20 -2.50
N GLU A 14 6.06 -26.84 -2.47
CA GLU A 14 4.82 -26.27 -2.96
C GLU A 14 4.64 -24.97 -2.18
N LYS A 15 5.10 -23.86 -2.75
CA LYS A 15 4.75 -22.53 -2.26
C LYS A 15 3.24 -22.50 -2.31
N PRO A 16 2.53 -22.38 -1.18
CA PRO A 16 1.08 -22.30 -1.20
C PRO A 16 0.71 -21.15 -2.13
N GLN A 17 0.20 -21.47 -3.32
CA GLN A 17 -0.26 -20.46 -4.25
C GLN A 17 -1.46 -19.83 -3.59
N GLU A 18 -1.31 -18.63 -3.03
CA GLU A 18 -2.46 -17.86 -2.57
C GLU A 18 -3.45 -17.81 -3.76
N PRO A 19 -4.71 -18.23 -3.55
CA PRO A 19 -5.63 -18.40 -4.64
C PRO A 19 -5.90 -17.02 -5.27
N LEU A 20 -5.71 -16.91 -6.59
CA LEU A 20 -5.75 -15.65 -7.35
C LEU A 20 -7.01 -14.80 -7.11
N TRP A 21 -8.14 -15.45 -6.78
CA TRP A 21 -9.39 -14.76 -6.47
C TRP A 21 -9.33 -14.00 -5.13
N GLN A 22 -8.59 -14.48 -4.11
CA GLN A 22 -8.41 -13.77 -2.85
C GLN A 22 -7.63 -12.48 -3.07
N ARG A 23 -6.59 -12.52 -3.91
CA ARG A 23 -5.86 -11.31 -4.34
C ARG A 23 -6.79 -10.29 -4.98
N LEU A 24 -7.72 -10.72 -5.84
CA LEU A 24 -8.67 -9.82 -6.50
C LEU A 24 -9.55 -9.07 -5.50
N ILE A 25 -10.04 -9.74 -4.46
CA ILE A 25 -10.81 -9.11 -3.39
C ILE A 25 -9.99 -8.05 -2.68
N TYR A 26 -8.75 -8.39 -2.30
CA TYR A 26 -7.86 -7.41 -1.66
C TYR A 26 -7.56 -6.23 -2.57
N MET A 27 -7.34 -6.46 -3.86
CA MET A 27 -7.15 -5.37 -4.83
C MET A 27 -8.39 -4.47 -4.90
N LEU A 28 -9.60 -5.03 -4.90
CA LEU A 28 -10.82 -4.22 -4.92
C LEU A 28 -10.99 -3.38 -3.64
N ILE A 29 -10.69 -3.95 -2.48
CA ILE A 29 -10.74 -3.21 -1.20
C ILE A 29 -9.69 -2.09 -1.19
N ILE A 30 -8.45 -2.39 -1.58
CA ILE A 30 -7.37 -1.38 -1.64
C ILE A 30 -7.68 -0.31 -2.68
N ALA A 31 -8.26 -0.66 -3.83
CA ALA A 31 -8.71 0.31 -4.82
C ALA A 31 -9.83 1.22 -4.28
N ALA A 32 -10.78 0.66 -3.52
CA ALA A 32 -11.81 1.45 -2.84
C ALA A 32 -11.21 2.40 -1.79
N MET A 33 -10.23 1.93 -1.01
CA MET A 33 -9.50 2.78 -0.06
C MET A 33 -8.67 3.87 -0.77
N LEU A 34 -8.06 3.57 -1.92
CA LEU A 34 -7.36 4.57 -2.74
C LEU A 34 -8.31 5.66 -3.22
N SER A 35 -9.53 5.32 -3.61
CA SER A 35 -10.55 6.31 -3.96
C SER A 35 -10.82 7.26 -2.80
N ILE A 36 -10.99 6.73 -1.58
CA ILE A 36 -11.18 7.53 -0.37
C ILE A 36 -9.95 8.40 -0.09
N ALA A 37 -8.74 7.84 -0.17
CA ALA A 37 -7.50 8.58 0.06
C ALA A 37 -7.34 9.73 -0.95
N GLN A 38 -7.71 9.51 -2.22
CA GLN A 38 -7.68 10.54 -3.25
C GLN A 38 -8.68 11.67 -2.94
N SER A 39 -9.90 11.35 -2.50
CA SER A 39 -10.87 12.34 -2.04
C SER A 39 -10.37 13.13 -0.83
N ILE A 40 -9.70 12.47 0.12
CA ILE A 40 -9.08 13.12 1.28
C ILE A 40 -7.95 14.07 0.83
N LEU A 41 -7.05 13.63 -0.04
CA LEU A 41 -5.98 14.47 -0.58
C LEU A 41 -6.53 15.69 -1.31
N PHE A 42 -7.61 15.53 -2.09
CA PHE A 42 -8.30 16.64 -2.72
C PHE A 42 -8.86 17.62 -1.68
N LEU A 43 -9.53 17.11 -0.63
CA LEU A 43 -10.07 17.93 0.45
C LEU A 43 -8.96 18.69 1.20
N ILE A 44 -7.86 18.01 1.55
CA ILE A 44 -6.67 18.61 2.16
C ILE A 44 -6.14 19.74 1.27
N ALA A 45 -5.97 19.49 -0.03
CA ALA A 45 -5.48 20.51 -0.97
C ALA A 45 -6.40 21.73 -1.03
N VAL A 46 -7.73 21.54 -1.06
CA VAL A 46 -8.71 22.63 -1.04
C VAL A 46 -8.63 23.42 0.26
N ILE A 47 -8.60 22.75 1.41
CA ILE A 47 -8.50 23.42 2.71
C ILE A 47 -7.17 24.18 2.81
N GLN A 48 -6.06 23.56 2.40
CA GLN A 48 -4.74 24.20 2.38
C GLN A 48 -4.75 25.47 1.53
N PHE A 49 -5.38 25.43 0.36
CA PHE A 49 -5.52 26.58 -0.52
C PHE A 49 -6.32 27.72 0.13
N ILE A 50 -7.42 27.40 0.82
CA ILE A 50 -8.22 28.38 1.57
C ILE A 50 -7.41 28.98 2.73
N VAL A 51 -6.67 28.16 3.48
CA VAL A 51 -5.81 28.64 4.59
C VAL A 51 -4.75 29.61 4.07
N ILE A 52 -4.05 29.27 2.98
CA ILE A 52 -3.04 30.13 2.35
C ILE A 52 -3.64 31.48 1.92
N LEU A 53 -4.90 31.48 1.47
CA LEU A 53 -5.60 32.68 1.00
C LEU A 53 -5.97 33.63 2.15
N ILE A 54 -6.22 33.09 3.35
CA ILE A 54 -6.64 33.86 4.53
C ILE A 54 -5.45 34.20 5.44
N ASP A 55 -4.48 33.30 5.56
CA ASP A 55 -3.43 33.32 6.59
C ASP A 55 -2.06 33.74 6.02
N ASN A 56 -2.01 34.86 5.29
CA ASN A 56 -0.77 35.46 4.75
C ASN A 56 0.14 34.48 3.99
N ARG A 57 -0.44 33.55 3.22
CA ARG A 57 0.27 32.49 2.49
C ARG A 57 1.06 31.52 3.36
N GLN A 58 0.75 31.40 4.64
CA GLN A 58 1.34 30.37 5.49
C GLN A 58 0.55 29.06 5.37
N PRO A 59 1.20 27.96 4.94
CA PRO A 59 0.58 26.64 4.97
C PRO A 59 0.41 26.15 6.41
N ASN A 60 -0.70 25.48 6.71
CA ASN A 60 -0.86 24.77 7.99
C ASN A 60 -0.01 23.49 7.99
N GLU A 61 1.04 23.46 8.82
CA GLU A 61 1.98 22.33 8.92
C GLU A 61 1.28 21.02 9.27
N ARG A 62 0.32 21.04 10.21
CA ARG A 62 -0.39 19.83 10.64
C ARG A 62 -1.18 19.17 9.51
N LEU A 63 -1.78 20.00 8.65
CA LEU A 63 -2.59 19.53 7.53
C LEU A 63 -1.70 19.01 6.39
N ALA A 64 -0.54 19.64 6.19
CA ALA A 64 0.49 19.16 5.26
C ALA A 64 1.08 17.81 5.70
N ASP A 65 1.42 17.66 6.99
CA ASP A 65 1.93 16.40 7.55
C ASP A 65 0.91 15.26 7.41
N PHE A 66 -0.37 15.55 7.65
CA PHE A 66 -1.44 14.58 7.42
C PHE A 66 -1.54 14.15 5.95
N GLY A 67 -1.48 15.10 5.01
CA GLY A 67 -1.43 14.81 3.58
C GLY A 67 -0.22 13.96 3.19
N CYS A 68 0.95 14.20 3.80
CA CYS A 68 2.16 13.42 3.58
C CYS A 68 1.99 11.97 4.05
N MET A 69 1.41 11.75 5.22
CA MET A 69 1.11 10.40 5.73
C MET A 69 0.14 9.63 4.81
N VAL A 70 -0.93 10.28 4.32
CA VAL A 70 -1.87 9.68 3.36
C VAL A 70 -1.15 9.36 2.04
N GLY A 71 -0.32 10.27 1.52
CA GLY A 71 0.46 10.06 0.30
C GLY A 71 1.43 8.88 0.40
N ALA A 72 2.10 8.72 1.55
CA ALA A 72 2.98 7.58 1.79
C ALA A 72 2.22 6.24 1.76
N TRP A 73 1.01 6.19 2.33
CA TRP A 73 0.14 5.02 2.24
C TRP A 73 -0.32 4.75 0.80
N VAL A 74 -0.74 5.78 0.05
CA VAL A 74 -1.16 5.66 -1.36
C VAL A 74 -0.05 5.03 -2.21
N ALA A 75 1.20 5.46 -2.02
CA ALA A 75 2.34 4.89 -2.74
C ALA A 75 2.55 3.39 -2.44
N LYS A 76 2.40 2.97 -1.16
CA LYS A 76 2.45 1.55 -0.77
C LYS A 76 1.28 0.76 -1.39
N ALA A 77 0.06 1.31 -1.36
CA ALA A 77 -1.14 0.69 -1.93
C ALA A 77 -1.06 0.51 -3.46
N ALA A 78 -0.57 1.51 -4.18
CA ALA A 78 -0.37 1.44 -5.63
C ALA A 78 0.61 0.33 -6.03
N ARG A 79 1.69 0.13 -5.25
CA ARG A 79 2.66 -0.96 -5.49
C ARG A 79 2.04 -2.35 -5.32
N TYR A 80 1.12 -2.52 -4.38
CA TYR A 80 0.39 -3.78 -4.20
C TYR A 80 -0.55 -4.04 -5.39
N LEU A 81 -1.30 -3.02 -5.84
CA LEU A 81 -2.20 -3.15 -6.98
C LEU A 81 -1.48 -3.43 -8.29
N SER A 82 -0.28 -2.88 -8.50
CA SER A 82 0.51 -3.13 -9.70
C SER A 82 1.22 -4.50 -9.68
N VAL A 83 1.00 -5.32 -8.64
CA VAL A 83 1.69 -6.61 -8.43
C VAL A 83 3.22 -6.42 -8.36
N ALA A 84 3.68 -5.20 -8.09
CA ALA A 84 5.10 -4.91 -7.89
C ALA A 84 5.58 -5.38 -6.51
N THR A 85 4.67 -5.61 -5.57
CA THR A 85 4.96 -6.21 -4.27
C THR A 85 3.80 -7.07 -3.78
N ASP A 86 4.13 -8.18 -3.13
CA ASP A 86 3.16 -9.04 -2.42
C ASP A 86 2.92 -8.58 -0.97
N ALA A 87 3.59 -7.50 -0.55
CA ALA A 87 3.37 -6.89 0.74
C ALA A 87 2.02 -6.16 0.76
N LYS A 88 1.02 -6.79 1.40
CA LYS A 88 -0.31 -6.20 1.64
C LYS A 88 -0.16 -4.92 2.48
N PRO A 89 -0.74 -3.78 2.08
CA PRO A 89 -0.70 -2.53 2.85
C PRO A 89 -1.70 -2.57 4.02
N TRP A 90 -1.57 -1.62 4.96
CA TRP A 90 -2.52 -1.41 6.05
C TRP A 90 -3.95 -1.28 5.50
N PRO A 91 -4.98 -1.91 6.13
CA PRO A 91 -5.04 -2.45 7.50
C PRO A 91 -4.67 -3.93 7.66
N PHE A 92 -4.29 -4.62 6.58
CA PHE A 92 -4.05 -6.07 6.64
C PHE A 92 -2.67 -6.46 7.14
N LYS A 93 -1.72 -5.53 7.04
CA LYS A 93 -0.38 -5.66 7.61
C LYS A 93 0.02 -4.30 8.18
N GLU A 94 0.67 -4.33 9.35
CA GLU A 94 1.13 -3.12 10.00
C GLU A 94 2.16 -2.39 9.11
N MET A 95 2.16 -1.06 9.22
CA MET A 95 3.20 -0.25 8.60
C MET A 95 4.48 -0.43 9.41
N ASP A 96 5.43 -1.19 8.88
CA ASP A 96 6.85 -1.04 9.23
C ASP A 96 7.37 0.31 8.67
#